data_AF-A0A3C0DQG1-F1
#
_entry.id   AF-A0A3C0DQG1-F1
#
_cell.length_a   1.000
_cell.length_b   1.000
_cell.length_c   1.000
_cell.angle_alpha   90.00
_cell.angle_beta   90.00
_cell.angle_gamma   90.00
#
_symmetry.space_group_name_H-M   'P 1'
#
loop_
_entity.id
_entity.type
_entity.pdbx_description
1 polymer ?
#
loop_
_entity_poly.entity_id
_entity_poly.type
_entity_poly.pdbx_seq_one_letter_code
_entity_poly.pdbx_strand_id
1 'polypeptide(L)'
;FTFAKMNSAGVVPSPVARREKLIRRLSFDLTGLPPSLAEIDLFVNDDSDNAYERIVDRLLGHPRFGEHLAVHWLDLSRYSDTYGYQVDRNRHVWPWRDWVIRAFNDNLPYNDFLTWQLAGDLLPSPTDEQRLATTFNRLHPQKVEGGSVPEEFRVEYVADRNHTFGTAMLGLTLECARCHDHKYDPISQKEYYQFFSFFNTIDESGLYSYFTPSVPTPTLLMSNADAKKQIDAAKKVVENEAIELKKIDQAAEEEFVKWFNERSIEVELPGQIGYYPFDEYKDGKLPNLLSESNMAS
;
A
#
# COMPACT_ATOMS: atom_id res chain seq x y z
N PHE A 1 3.82 -27.74 29.59
CA PHE A 1 2.46 -28.21 29.93
C PHE A 1 2.06 -29.54 29.26
N THR A 2 2.76 -30.06 28.26
CA THR A 2 2.41 -31.36 27.62
C THR A 2 2.93 -32.59 28.37
N PHE A 3 4.19 -32.55 28.85
CA PHE A 3 4.82 -33.67 29.57
C PHE A 3 4.05 -34.07 30.84
N ALA A 4 3.55 -33.09 31.59
CA ALA A 4 2.73 -33.35 32.78
C ALA A 4 1.44 -34.13 32.44
N LYS A 5 0.76 -33.76 31.34
CA LYS A 5 -0.42 -34.49 30.85
C LYS A 5 -0.08 -35.90 30.38
N MET A 6 1.04 -36.06 29.66
CA MET A 6 1.53 -37.39 29.25
C MET A 6 1.78 -38.29 30.45
N ASN A 7 2.46 -37.79 31.48
CA ASN A 7 2.69 -38.53 32.73
C ASN A 7 1.38 -38.93 33.42
N SER A 8 0.40 -38.02 33.51
CA SER A 8 -0.91 -38.33 34.10
C SER A 8 -1.69 -39.38 33.30
N ALA A 9 -1.46 -39.45 31.99
CA ALA A 9 -2.07 -40.43 31.09
C ALA A 9 -1.26 -41.74 30.99
N GLY A 10 -0.14 -41.88 31.73
CA GLY A 10 0.74 -43.05 31.65
C GLY A 10 1.49 -43.18 30.33
N VAL A 11 1.62 -42.09 29.57
CA VAL A 11 2.29 -42.07 28.26
C VAL A 11 3.72 -41.56 28.43
N VAL A 12 4.69 -42.34 27.94
CA VAL A 12 6.12 -41.97 27.97
C VAL A 12 6.49 -41.25 26.67
N PRO A 13 7.33 -40.21 26.70
CA PRO A 13 7.86 -39.60 25.49
C PRO A 13 8.62 -40.58 24.61
N SER A 14 8.58 -40.35 23.30
CA SER A 14 9.44 -41.07 22.37
C SER A 14 10.92 -40.82 22.67
N PRO A 15 11.81 -41.80 22.39
CA PRO A 15 13.24 -41.60 22.54
C PRO A 15 13.73 -40.46 21.65
N VAL A 16 14.79 -39.78 22.10
CA VAL A 16 15.44 -38.72 21.33
C VAL A 16 15.90 -39.27 19.99
N ALA A 17 15.65 -38.52 18.91
CA ALA A 17 16.06 -38.91 17.58
C ALA A 17 17.59 -38.86 17.43
N ARG A 18 18.13 -39.66 16.51
CA ARG A 18 19.57 -39.59 16.16
C ARG A 18 19.94 -38.19 15.66
N ARG A 19 21.18 -37.76 15.92
CA ARG A 19 21.66 -36.40 15.62
C ARG A 19 21.43 -35.99 14.16
N GLU A 20 21.62 -36.90 13.20
CA GLU A 20 21.39 -36.64 11.78
C GLU A 20 19.92 -36.34 11.48
N LYS A 21 18.99 -36.99 12.19
CA LYS A 21 17.55 -36.72 12.07
C LYS A 21 17.17 -35.40 12.74
N LEU A 22 17.81 -35.07 13.87
CA LEU A 22 17.55 -33.82 14.60
C LEU A 22 17.94 -32.60 13.77
N ILE A 23 19.17 -32.54 13.25
CA ILE A 23 19.59 -31.39 12.44
C ILE A 23 18.77 -31.26 11.16
N ARG A 24 18.38 -32.39 10.54
CA ARG A 24 17.49 -32.35 9.37
C ARG A 24 16.15 -31.69 9.71
N ARG A 25 15.51 -32.09 10.81
CA ARG A 25 14.24 -31.49 11.26
C ARG A 25 14.41 -30.01 11.57
N LEU A 26 15.39 -29.67 12.40
CA LEU A 26 15.69 -28.28 12.76
C LEU A 26 15.92 -27.39 11.54
N SER A 27 16.67 -27.87 10.55
CA SER A 27 16.96 -27.06 9.35
C SER A 27 15.71 -26.82 8.52
N PHE A 28 14.86 -27.84 8.33
CA PHE A 28 13.58 -27.64 7.63
C PHE A 28 12.63 -26.75 8.41
N ASP A 29 12.49 -26.97 9.72
CA ASP A 29 11.55 -26.24 10.56
C ASP A 29 11.96 -24.76 10.73
N LEU A 30 13.27 -24.47 10.81
CA LEU A 30 13.76 -23.11 11.05
C LEU A 30 14.11 -22.37 9.76
N THR A 31 14.60 -23.04 8.72
CA THR A 31 15.10 -22.37 7.51
C THR A 31 14.40 -22.80 6.22
N GLY A 32 13.48 -23.77 6.30
CA GLY A 32 12.78 -24.32 5.14
C GLY A 32 13.64 -25.19 4.22
N LEU A 33 14.92 -25.42 4.57
CA LEU A 33 15.90 -26.08 3.70
C LEU A 33 16.62 -27.24 4.40
N PRO A 34 17.11 -28.23 3.62
CA PRO A 34 17.94 -29.27 4.18
C PRO A 34 19.29 -28.70 4.67
N PRO A 35 19.89 -29.29 5.72
CA PRO A 35 21.25 -28.93 6.13
C PRO A 35 22.26 -29.38 5.06
N SER A 36 23.35 -28.64 4.92
CA SER A 36 24.52 -29.08 4.16
C SER A 36 25.28 -30.20 4.90
N LEU A 37 26.10 -30.95 4.16
CA LEU A 37 26.93 -32.01 4.74
C LEU A 37 27.85 -31.47 5.84
N ALA A 38 28.47 -30.30 5.62
CA ALA A 38 29.32 -29.65 6.61
C ALA A 38 28.56 -29.29 7.89
N GLU A 39 27.30 -28.87 7.79
CA GLU A 39 26.47 -28.57 8.96
C GLU A 39 26.09 -29.83 9.72
N ILE A 40 25.81 -30.94 9.02
CA ILE A 40 25.58 -32.25 9.63
C ILE A 40 26.82 -32.69 10.40
N ASP A 41 27.99 -32.67 9.76
CA ASP A 41 29.24 -33.10 10.39
C ASP A 41 29.58 -32.24 11.61
N LEU A 42 29.37 -30.92 11.54
CA LEU A 42 29.57 -30.02 12.66
C LEU A 42 28.69 -30.38 13.86
N PHE A 43 27.41 -30.68 13.65
CA PHE A 43 26.50 -31.00 14.75
C PHE A 43 26.66 -32.43 15.27
N VAL A 44 26.86 -33.40 14.37
CA VAL A 44 26.99 -34.82 14.74
C VAL A 44 28.22 -35.04 15.60
N ASN A 45 29.32 -34.35 15.30
CA ASN A 45 30.60 -34.46 16.00
C ASN A 45 30.78 -33.45 17.15
N ASP A 46 29.76 -32.64 17.48
CA ASP A 46 29.84 -31.71 18.60
C ASP A 46 29.49 -32.41 19.93
N ASP A 47 30.51 -32.79 20.70
CA ASP A 47 30.35 -33.46 21.99
C ASP A 47 30.11 -32.50 23.16
N SER A 48 29.91 -31.20 22.91
CA SER A 48 29.55 -30.26 23.97
C SER A 48 28.16 -30.53 24.54
N ASP A 49 28.00 -30.26 25.84
CA ASP A 49 26.72 -30.42 26.55
C ASP A 49 25.60 -29.52 25.97
N ASN A 50 25.97 -28.46 25.24
CA ASN A 50 25.06 -27.51 24.60
C ASN A 50 25.05 -27.58 23.06
N ALA A 51 25.48 -28.70 22.47
CA ALA A 51 25.54 -28.87 21.02
C ALA A 51 24.19 -28.59 20.31
N TYR A 52 23.07 -28.96 20.96
CA TYR A 52 21.72 -28.75 20.43
C TYR A 52 21.34 -27.26 20.42
N GLU A 53 21.59 -26.56 21.51
CA GLU A 53 21.31 -25.13 21.64
C GLU A 53 22.15 -24.33 20.63
N ARG A 54 23.43 -24.68 20.47
CA ARG A 54 24.33 -24.03 19.51
C ARG A 54 23.86 -24.17 18.06
N ILE A 55 23.37 -25.35 17.65
CA ILE A 55 22.84 -25.53 16.30
C ILE A 55 21.53 -24.74 16.12
N VAL A 56 20.67 -24.70 17.13
CA VAL A 56 19.43 -23.91 17.11
C VAL A 56 19.75 -22.42 16.96
N ASP A 57 20.64 -21.87 17.79
CA ASP A 57 21.04 -20.47 17.74
C ASP A 57 21.63 -20.10 16.37
N ARG A 58 22.44 -20.98 15.80
CA ARG A 58 23.01 -20.79 14.46
C ARG A 58 21.93 -20.74 13.38
N LEU A 59 20.93 -21.62 13.45
CA LEU A 59 19.84 -21.67 12.47
C LEU A 59 18.89 -20.48 12.61
N LEU A 60 18.58 -20.06 13.84
CA LEU A 60 17.80 -18.85 14.11
C LEU A 60 18.52 -17.58 13.64
N GLY A 61 19.85 -17.54 13.75
CA GLY A 61 20.68 -16.44 13.24
C GLY A 61 20.93 -16.45 11.73
N HIS A 62 20.42 -17.44 10.99
CA HIS A 62 20.63 -17.54 9.55
C HIS A 62 19.59 -16.67 8.80
N PRO A 63 19.96 -15.90 7.75
CA PRO A 63 19.01 -15.01 7.04
C PRO A 63 17.75 -15.72 6.50
N ARG A 64 17.89 -17.00 6.18
CA ARG A 64 16.79 -17.88 5.71
C ARG A 64 15.73 -18.18 6.78
N PHE A 65 16.03 -17.95 8.05
CA PHE A 65 15.04 -18.07 9.12
C PHE A 65 13.88 -17.09 8.88
N GLY A 66 14.18 -15.81 8.72
CA GLY A 66 13.19 -14.80 8.41
C GLY A 66 12.50 -15.03 7.07
N GLU A 67 13.21 -15.54 6.06
CA GLU A 67 12.61 -15.90 4.76
C GLU A 67 11.57 -17.02 4.91
N HIS A 68 11.92 -18.09 5.65
CA HIS A 68 11.02 -19.22 5.85
C HIS A 68 9.80 -18.84 6.69
N LEU A 69 10.01 -18.15 7.81
CA LEU A 69 8.93 -17.72 8.70
C LEU A 69 8.01 -16.71 8.01
N ALA A 70 8.57 -15.83 7.17
CA ALA A 70 7.80 -14.84 6.43
C ALA A 70 6.76 -15.49 5.52
N VAL A 71 7.01 -16.65 4.91
CA VAL A 71 6.04 -17.30 4.00
C VAL A 71 4.65 -17.40 4.62
N HIS A 72 4.56 -17.89 5.86
CA HIS A 72 3.28 -18.03 6.56
C HIS A 72 2.61 -16.68 6.82
N TRP A 73 3.38 -15.66 7.16
CA TRP A 73 2.86 -14.31 7.36
C TRP A 73 2.42 -13.67 6.04
N LEU A 74 3.18 -13.86 4.97
CA LEU A 74 2.86 -13.36 3.64
C LEU A 74 1.53 -13.95 3.15
N ASP A 75 1.30 -15.25 3.35
CA ASP A 75 0.03 -15.91 3.03
C ASP A 75 -1.13 -15.30 3.84
N LEU A 76 -0.99 -15.20 5.17
CA LEU A 76 -2.00 -14.60 6.04
C LEU A 76 -2.29 -13.12 5.70
N SER A 77 -1.26 -12.40 5.28
CA SER A 77 -1.35 -10.98 4.94
C SER A 77 -1.91 -10.71 3.55
N ARG A 78 -2.24 -11.74 2.75
CA ARG A 78 -2.67 -11.65 1.33
C ARG A 78 -1.59 -11.02 0.43
N TYR A 79 -0.32 -11.31 0.69
CA TYR A 79 0.75 -10.90 -0.19
C TYR A 79 0.62 -11.54 -1.58
N SER A 80 1.05 -10.81 -2.60
CA SER A 80 1.00 -11.15 -4.02
C SER A 80 1.84 -10.12 -4.76
N ASP A 81 2.44 -10.49 -5.89
CA ASP A 81 3.13 -9.55 -6.77
C ASP A 81 2.18 -8.91 -7.80
N THR A 82 0.89 -9.24 -7.75
CA THR A 82 -0.16 -8.71 -8.63
C THR A 82 -1.41 -8.24 -7.85
N TYR A 83 -2.28 -7.46 -8.48
CA TYR A 83 -3.50 -6.90 -7.85
C TYR A 83 -4.66 -7.90 -7.75
N GLY A 84 -4.60 -9.01 -8.48
CA GLY A 84 -5.67 -9.99 -8.60
C GLY A 84 -6.79 -9.55 -9.56
N TYR A 85 -7.98 -10.13 -9.35
CA TYR A 85 -9.16 -9.97 -10.21
C TYR A 85 -8.91 -10.34 -11.69
N GLN A 86 -9.82 -9.95 -12.60
CA GLN A 86 -9.74 -10.34 -14.00
C GLN A 86 -8.64 -9.57 -14.75
N VAL A 87 -8.49 -8.27 -14.44
CA VAL A 87 -7.38 -7.46 -14.94
C VAL A 87 -6.26 -7.48 -13.91
N ASP A 88 -5.49 -8.55 -13.97
CA ASP A 88 -4.42 -8.81 -13.01
C ASP A 88 -3.10 -8.16 -13.44
N ARG A 89 -2.83 -6.97 -12.89
CA ARG A 89 -1.60 -6.22 -13.16
C ARG A 89 -0.59 -6.39 -12.03
N ASN A 90 0.69 -6.22 -12.35
CA ASN A 90 1.77 -6.22 -11.36
C ASN A 90 1.58 -5.06 -10.35
N ARG A 91 1.96 -5.32 -9.09
CA ARG A 91 2.00 -4.31 -8.02
C ARG A 91 3.37 -4.24 -7.37
N HIS A 92 3.79 -3.03 -6.99
CA HIS A 92 5.12 -2.78 -6.43
C HIS A 92 5.12 -2.81 -4.89
N VAL A 93 4.77 -3.95 -4.29
CA VAL A 93 4.69 -4.11 -2.82
C VAL A 93 5.81 -4.98 -2.22
N TRP A 94 6.74 -5.47 -3.04
CA TRP A 94 7.91 -6.23 -2.59
C TRP A 94 8.73 -5.55 -1.48
N PRO A 95 8.83 -4.20 -1.35
CA PRO A 95 9.58 -3.61 -0.23
C PRO A 95 8.95 -3.95 1.12
N TRP A 96 7.63 -4.14 1.18
CA TRP A 96 6.93 -4.57 2.39
C TRP A 96 7.26 -6.03 2.74
N ARG A 97 7.31 -6.93 1.74
CA ARG A 97 7.77 -8.32 1.94
C ARG A 97 9.19 -8.35 2.51
N ASP A 98 10.08 -7.57 1.92
CA ASP A 98 11.47 -7.52 2.39
C ASP A 98 11.56 -6.92 3.80
N TRP A 99 10.67 -5.98 4.14
CA TRP A 99 10.54 -5.49 5.51
C TRP A 99 10.08 -6.59 6.49
N VAL A 100 9.09 -7.42 6.12
CA VAL A 100 8.66 -8.56 6.97
C VAL A 100 9.80 -9.54 7.23
N ILE A 101 10.55 -9.90 6.18
CA ILE A 101 11.71 -10.80 6.29
C ILE A 101 12.76 -10.21 7.24
N ARG A 102 13.07 -8.92 7.11
CA ARG A 102 13.99 -8.22 8.01
C ARG A 102 13.45 -8.17 9.44
N ALA A 103 12.18 -7.84 9.63
CA ALA A 103 11.57 -7.76 10.96
C ALA A 103 11.67 -9.09 11.72
N PHE A 104 11.52 -10.24 11.05
CA PHE A 104 11.74 -11.54 11.68
C PHE A 104 13.20 -11.82 11.98
N ASN A 105 14.12 -11.53 11.06
CA ASN A 105 15.56 -11.73 11.26
C ASN A 105 16.14 -10.82 12.36
N ASP A 106 15.64 -9.60 12.46
CA ASP A 106 16.04 -8.62 13.48
C ASP A 106 15.34 -8.86 14.83
N ASN A 107 14.46 -9.88 14.89
CA ASN A 107 13.69 -10.26 16.08
C ASN A 107 12.89 -9.07 16.65
N LEU A 108 12.18 -8.34 15.77
CA LEU A 108 11.29 -7.25 16.16
C LEU A 108 10.25 -7.77 17.15
N PRO A 109 10.04 -7.10 18.32
CA PRO A 109 9.04 -7.53 19.28
C PRO A 109 7.66 -7.66 18.64
N TYR A 110 6.96 -8.76 18.93
CA TYR A 110 5.70 -9.10 18.26
C TYR A 110 4.64 -8.00 18.40
N ASN A 111 4.58 -7.32 19.56
CA ASN A 111 3.70 -6.17 19.78
C ASN A 111 3.99 -5.01 18.83
N ASP A 112 5.27 -4.70 18.59
CA ASP A 112 5.69 -3.65 17.67
C ASP A 112 5.44 -4.08 16.22
N PHE A 113 5.76 -5.33 15.88
CA PHE A 113 5.47 -5.93 14.57
C PHE A 113 3.99 -5.80 14.19
N LEU A 114 3.08 -6.11 15.11
CA LEU A 114 1.65 -5.95 14.86
C LEU A 114 1.23 -4.47 14.80
N THR A 115 1.73 -3.65 15.72
CA THR A 115 1.34 -2.24 15.82
C THR A 115 1.78 -1.46 14.58
N TRP A 116 2.99 -1.68 14.08
CA TRP A 116 3.48 -0.97 12.89
C TRP A 116 2.69 -1.37 11.63
N GLN A 117 2.24 -2.62 11.54
CA GLN A 117 1.41 -3.08 10.43
C GLN A 117 -0.01 -2.53 10.46
N LEU A 118 -0.58 -2.33 11.65
CA LEU A 118 -1.94 -1.83 11.78
C LEU A 118 -2.03 -0.30 11.74
N ALA A 119 -1.05 0.39 12.33
CA ALA A 119 -1.12 1.82 12.62
C ALA A 119 0.26 2.50 12.67
N GLY A 120 1.26 1.97 11.96
CA GLY A 120 2.63 2.51 11.97
C GLY A 120 2.71 3.95 11.43
N ASP A 121 1.88 4.31 10.46
CA ASP A 121 1.71 5.66 9.94
C ASP A 121 1.02 6.64 10.91
N LEU A 122 0.33 6.13 11.93
CA LEU A 122 -0.34 6.92 12.98
C LEU A 122 0.53 7.14 14.22
N LEU A 123 1.73 6.54 14.28
CA LEU A 123 2.67 6.77 15.38
C LEU A 123 3.18 8.21 15.38
N PRO A 124 3.55 8.77 16.55
CA PRO A 124 4.16 10.10 16.61
C PRO A 124 5.46 10.17 15.81
N SER A 125 5.54 11.05 14.81
CA SER A 125 6.71 11.21 13.92
C SER A 125 7.19 9.89 13.32
N PRO A 126 6.34 9.20 12.54
CA PRO A 126 6.60 7.82 12.16
C PRO A 126 7.72 7.74 11.13
N THR A 127 8.62 6.78 11.33
CA THR A 127 9.72 6.48 10.42
C THR A 127 9.19 5.91 9.09
N ASP A 128 10.02 5.92 8.05
CA ASP A 128 9.69 5.28 6.77
C ASP A 128 9.34 3.80 6.93
N GLU A 129 10.03 3.08 7.82
CA GLU A 129 9.77 1.66 8.05
C GLU A 129 8.42 1.43 8.73
N GLN A 130 8.05 2.29 9.70
CA GLN A 130 6.75 2.24 10.35
C GLN A 130 5.62 2.54 9.35
N ARG A 131 5.80 3.55 8.50
CA ARG A 131 4.85 3.86 7.41
C ARG A 131 4.76 2.71 6.40
N LEU A 132 5.91 2.15 6.01
CA LEU A 132 5.97 1.02 5.08
C LEU A 132 5.22 -0.19 5.63
N ALA A 133 5.43 -0.54 6.91
CA ALA A 133 4.76 -1.66 7.57
C ALA A 133 3.23 -1.60 7.46
N THR A 134 2.66 -0.39 7.53
CA THR A 134 1.20 -0.16 7.42
C THR A 134 0.60 -0.58 6.06
N THR A 135 1.45 -0.85 5.04
CA THR A 135 1.03 -1.47 3.78
C THR A 135 0.25 -2.78 4.00
N PHE A 136 0.39 -3.47 5.14
CA PHE A 136 -0.44 -4.62 5.51
C PHE A 136 -1.95 -4.39 5.31
N ASN A 137 -2.45 -3.18 5.61
CA ASN A 137 -3.86 -2.81 5.43
C ASN A 137 -4.29 -2.70 3.95
N ARG A 138 -3.34 -2.78 3.02
CA ARG A 138 -3.52 -2.48 1.59
C ARG A 138 -3.15 -3.67 0.68
N LEU A 139 -2.86 -4.83 1.27
CA LEU A 139 -2.46 -6.04 0.55
C LEU A 139 -3.63 -6.82 -0.05
N HIS A 140 -4.87 -6.45 0.27
CA HIS A 140 -6.06 -7.03 -0.36
C HIS A 140 -6.02 -6.86 -1.89
N PRO A 141 -6.69 -7.75 -2.65
CA PRO A 141 -6.88 -7.56 -4.08
C PRO A 141 -7.50 -6.20 -4.41
N GLN A 142 -7.13 -5.61 -5.54
CA GLN A 142 -7.67 -4.32 -6.01
C GLN A 142 -8.17 -4.42 -7.44
N LYS A 143 -9.22 -3.65 -7.75
CA LYS A 143 -10.05 -3.76 -8.95
C LYS A 143 -9.80 -2.57 -9.88
N VAL A 144 -9.95 -2.78 -11.19
CA VAL A 144 -9.75 -1.73 -12.20
C VAL A 144 -10.69 -1.84 -13.42
N GLU A 145 -11.51 -2.88 -13.47
CA GLU A 145 -12.32 -3.19 -14.64
C GLU A 145 -13.41 -2.13 -14.86
N GLY A 146 -13.58 -1.73 -16.12
CA GLY A 146 -14.66 -0.84 -16.52
C GLY A 146 -16.03 -1.43 -16.19
N GLY A 147 -16.95 -0.58 -15.75
CA GLY A 147 -18.29 -1.00 -15.30
C GLY A 147 -18.35 -1.45 -13.83
N SER A 148 -17.22 -1.52 -13.13
CA SER A 148 -17.19 -1.75 -11.67
C SER A 148 -17.73 -0.53 -10.91
N VAL A 149 -18.43 -0.75 -9.80
CA VAL A 149 -18.89 0.32 -8.92
C VAL A 149 -17.80 0.62 -7.89
N PRO A 150 -17.19 1.83 -7.88
CA PRO A 150 -16.07 2.10 -6.99
C PRO A 150 -16.40 1.91 -5.50
N GLU A 151 -17.59 2.34 -5.09
CA GLU A 151 -18.04 2.22 -3.70
C GLU A 151 -18.21 0.76 -3.25
N GLU A 152 -18.65 -0.13 -4.14
CA GLU A 152 -18.76 -1.57 -3.85
C GLU A 152 -17.40 -2.13 -3.45
N PHE A 153 -16.37 -1.89 -4.28
CA PHE A 153 -15.03 -2.38 -4.02
C PHE A 153 -14.36 -1.67 -2.83
N ARG A 154 -14.62 -0.37 -2.61
CA ARG A 154 -14.15 0.34 -1.42
C ARG A 154 -14.68 -0.34 -0.15
N VAL A 155 -15.96 -0.70 -0.11
CA VAL A 155 -16.58 -1.44 1.01
C VAL A 155 -16.00 -2.85 1.14
N GLU A 156 -15.78 -3.58 0.03
CA GLU A 156 -15.11 -4.89 0.07
C GLU A 156 -13.70 -4.80 0.64
N TYR A 157 -12.94 -3.75 0.33
CA TYR A 157 -11.59 -3.56 0.86
C TYR A 157 -11.58 -3.36 2.37
N VAL A 158 -12.59 -2.66 2.90
CA VAL A 158 -12.73 -2.48 4.35
C VAL A 158 -13.14 -3.81 4.99
N ALA A 159 -14.06 -4.56 4.37
CA ALA A 159 -14.45 -5.88 4.84
C ALA A 159 -13.25 -6.85 4.85
N ASP A 160 -12.40 -6.84 3.83
CA ASP A 160 -11.18 -7.66 3.76
C ASP A 160 -10.21 -7.36 4.92
N ARG A 161 -9.94 -6.08 5.19
CA ARG A 161 -9.13 -5.66 6.36
C ARG A 161 -9.73 -6.16 7.67
N ASN A 162 -11.04 -6.02 7.81
CA ASN A 162 -11.78 -6.47 8.98
C ASN A 162 -11.60 -7.98 9.21
N HIS A 163 -11.84 -8.79 8.17
CA HIS A 163 -11.71 -10.25 8.22
C HIS A 163 -10.27 -10.69 8.48
N THR A 164 -9.31 -10.04 7.83
CA THR A 164 -7.92 -10.42 7.95
C THR A 164 -7.36 -10.05 9.32
N PHE A 165 -7.77 -8.92 9.90
CA PHE A 165 -7.46 -8.64 11.29
C PHE A 165 -8.02 -9.72 12.22
N GLY A 166 -9.30 -10.09 12.05
CA GLY A 166 -9.93 -11.14 12.83
C GLY A 166 -9.12 -12.44 12.75
N THR A 167 -8.77 -12.86 11.55
CA THR A 167 -8.06 -14.11 11.29
C THR A 167 -6.62 -14.06 11.78
N ALA A 168 -5.84 -13.06 11.37
CA ALA A 168 -4.40 -13.02 11.61
C ALA A 168 -4.01 -12.57 13.02
N MET A 169 -4.83 -11.74 13.69
CA MET A 169 -4.52 -11.20 15.02
C MET A 169 -5.33 -11.83 16.13
N LEU A 170 -6.60 -12.14 15.89
CA LEU A 170 -7.48 -12.72 16.93
C LEU A 170 -7.64 -14.24 16.81
N GLY A 171 -7.32 -14.82 15.66
CA GLY A 171 -7.63 -16.22 15.36
C GLY A 171 -9.14 -16.48 15.27
N LEU A 172 -9.92 -15.48 14.88
CA LEU A 172 -11.39 -15.52 14.78
C LEU A 172 -11.84 -15.26 13.34
N THR A 173 -12.88 -15.98 12.92
CA THR A 173 -13.59 -15.69 11.67
C THR A 173 -14.65 -14.62 11.92
N LEU A 174 -14.66 -13.57 11.11
CA LEU A 174 -15.62 -12.46 11.22
C LEU A 174 -16.60 -12.40 10.04
N GLU A 175 -16.39 -13.23 9.01
CA GLU A 175 -17.08 -13.19 7.73
C GLU A 175 -18.59 -13.41 7.87
N CYS A 176 -19.00 -14.37 8.71
CA CYS A 176 -20.42 -14.63 8.95
C CYS A 176 -21.13 -13.42 9.57
N ALA A 177 -20.42 -12.70 10.45
CA ALA A 177 -20.95 -11.55 11.19
C ALA A 177 -21.32 -10.37 10.26
N ARG A 178 -20.86 -10.38 9.00
CA ARG A 178 -21.17 -9.36 8.00
C ARG A 178 -22.67 -9.25 7.70
N CYS A 179 -23.35 -10.39 7.57
CA CYS A 179 -24.74 -10.46 7.10
C CYS A 179 -25.75 -10.78 8.22
N HIS A 180 -25.30 -11.46 9.27
CA HIS A 180 -26.10 -11.86 10.43
C HIS A 180 -25.17 -12.10 11.62
N ASP A 181 -25.69 -12.28 12.83
CA ASP A 181 -24.82 -12.63 13.98
C ASP A 181 -24.02 -13.90 13.72
N HIS A 182 -22.77 -13.95 14.19
CA HIS A 182 -21.86 -15.05 13.93
C HIS A 182 -22.45 -16.38 14.45
N LYS A 183 -22.29 -17.46 13.67
CA LYS A 183 -23.00 -18.72 13.89
C LYS A 183 -22.58 -19.45 15.18
N TYR A 184 -21.31 -19.36 15.54
CA TYR A 184 -20.70 -20.13 16.63
C TYR A 184 -20.17 -19.21 17.74
N ASP A 185 -19.35 -18.23 17.37
CA ASP A 185 -18.83 -17.23 18.29
C ASP A 185 -19.86 -16.14 18.67
N PRO A 186 -19.79 -15.58 19.88
CA PRO A 186 -20.71 -14.55 20.37
C PRO A 186 -20.35 -13.17 19.80
N ILE A 187 -20.40 -13.03 18.47
CA ILE A 187 -20.11 -11.79 17.75
C ILE A 187 -21.35 -11.38 16.98
N SER A 188 -21.96 -10.27 17.37
CA SER A 188 -23.13 -9.74 16.68
C SER A 188 -22.74 -9.05 15.37
N GLN A 189 -23.70 -8.94 14.44
CA GLN A 189 -23.55 -8.14 13.23
C GLN A 189 -23.26 -6.67 13.56
N LYS A 190 -23.86 -6.16 14.65
CA LYS A 190 -23.60 -4.80 15.10
C LYS A 190 -22.12 -4.60 15.46
N GLU A 191 -21.54 -5.52 16.23
CA GLU A 191 -20.12 -5.47 16.59
C GLU A 191 -19.21 -5.58 15.36
N TYR A 192 -19.59 -6.40 14.37
CA TYR A 192 -18.89 -6.45 13.08
C TYR A 192 -18.77 -5.07 12.44
N TYR A 193 -19.88 -4.32 12.32
CA TYR A 193 -19.86 -3.00 11.69
C TYR A 193 -19.23 -1.91 12.58
N GLN A 194 -19.26 -2.08 13.91
CA GLN A 194 -18.47 -1.24 14.81
C GLN A 194 -16.97 -1.45 14.57
N PHE A 195 -16.54 -2.70 14.40
CA PHE A 195 -15.15 -3.02 14.13
C PHE A 195 -14.72 -2.59 12.71
N PHE A 196 -15.58 -2.80 11.71
CA PHE A 196 -15.42 -2.30 10.33
C PHE A 196 -15.12 -0.79 10.30
N SER A 197 -15.72 0.00 11.20
CA SER A 197 -15.54 1.45 11.23
C SER A 197 -14.09 1.90 11.47
N PHE A 198 -13.26 1.11 12.17
CA PHE A 198 -11.84 1.42 12.38
C PHE A 198 -11.06 1.41 11.06
N PHE A 199 -11.35 0.46 10.19
CA PHE A 199 -10.70 0.33 8.88
C PHE A 199 -11.35 1.21 7.81
N ASN A 200 -12.56 1.71 8.04
CA ASN A 200 -13.28 2.61 7.14
C ASN A 200 -12.80 4.07 7.22
N THR A 201 -11.49 4.28 7.33
CA THR A 201 -10.86 5.59 7.56
C THR A 201 -9.77 5.91 6.53
N ILE A 202 -9.44 4.97 5.65
CA ILE A 202 -8.44 5.15 4.59
C ILE A 202 -9.08 5.87 3.40
N ASP A 203 -8.45 6.96 2.96
CA ASP A 203 -8.85 7.71 1.77
C ASP A 203 -8.45 6.97 0.49
N GLU A 204 -9.35 6.12 0.01
CA GLU A 204 -9.16 5.34 -1.21
C GLU A 204 -10.43 5.26 -2.06
N SER A 205 -10.24 5.16 -3.38
CA SER A 205 -11.33 5.30 -4.35
C SER A 205 -12.04 4.00 -4.70
N GLY A 206 -11.64 2.86 -4.13
CA GLY A 206 -12.20 1.54 -4.44
C GLY A 206 -11.81 0.95 -5.81
N LEU A 207 -11.22 1.75 -6.71
CA LEU A 207 -10.60 1.30 -7.96
C LEU A 207 -9.22 1.93 -8.11
N TYR A 208 -8.30 1.20 -8.73
CA TYR A 208 -7.04 1.79 -9.19
C TYR A 208 -7.14 2.25 -10.65
N SER A 209 -6.16 3.03 -11.12
CA SER A 209 -6.21 3.63 -12.46
C SER A 209 -6.09 2.60 -13.57
N TYR A 210 -7.07 2.56 -14.48
CA TYR A 210 -6.97 1.75 -15.70
C TYR A 210 -5.99 2.36 -16.70
N PHE A 211 -5.94 3.69 -16.78
CA PHE A 211 -5.26 4.43 -17.85
C PHE A 211 -3.79 4.74 -17.58
N THR A 212 -3.35 4.64 -16.32
CA THR A 212 -1.99 5.00 -15.93
C THR A 212 -1.33 3.88 -15.12
N PRO A 213 0.01 3.83 -15.08
CA PRO A 213 0.76 2.93 -14.20
C PRO A 213 0.87 3.47 -12.76
N SER A 214 -0.01 4.41 -12.37
CA SER A 214 0.05 5.04 -11.07
C SER A 214 -0.25 4.03 -9.97
N VAL A 215 0.58 4.02 -8.93
CA VAL A 215 0.28 3.25 -7.72
C VAL A 215 -0.96 3.86 -7.06
N PRO A 216 -1.99 3.07 -6.70
CA PRO A 216 -3.20 3.57 -6.08
C PRO A 216 -2.91 4.21 -4.73
N THR A 217 -3.58 5.33 -4.45
CA THR A 217 -3.42 6.09 -3.20
C THR A 217 -4.08 5.40 -2.01
N PRO A 218 -3.58 5.62 -0.78
CA PRO A 218 -2.37 6.38 -0.44
C PRO A 218 -1.08 5.66 -0.88
N THR A 219 -0.05 6.44 -1.22
CA THR A 219 1.26 5.92 -1.67
C THR A 219 2.39 6.43 -0.80
N LEU A 220 3.44 5.62 -0.64
CA LEU A 220 4.68 6.01 0.00
C LEU A 220 5.77 6.14 -1.06
N LEU A 221 6.40 7.32 -1.13
CA LEU A 221 7.56 7.51 -1.99
C LEU A 221 8.77 6.82 -1.39
N MET A 222 9.13 5.66 -1.95
CA MET A 222 10.34 4.94 -1.59
C MET A 222 11.56 5.72 -2.13
N SER A 223 12.35 6.29 -1.22
CA SER A 223 13.55 7.07 -1.57
C SER A 223 14.70 6.74 -0.63
N ASN A 224 15.92 6.76 -1.15
CA ASN A 224 17.12 6.62 -0.33
C ASN A 224 17.54 7.98 0.26
N ALA A 225 18.51 7.97 1.18
CA ALA A 225 18.94 9.18 1.88
C ALA A 225 19.43 10.29 0.94
N ASP A 226 20.10 9.93 -0.16
CA ASP A 226 20.62 10.91 -1.12
C ASP A 226 19.50 11.50 -1.98
N ALA A 227 18.56 10.68 -2.44
CA ALA A 227 17.38 11.13 -3.14
C ALA A 227 16.53 12.05 -2.26
N LYS A 228 16.37 11.75 -0.96
CA LYS A 228 15.67 12.64 -0.02
C LYS A 228 16.35 14.01 0.09
N LYS A 229 17.68 14.05 0.23
CA LYS A 229 18.44 15.31 0.24
C LYS A 229 18.22 16.12 -1.02
N GLN A 230 18.22 15.47 -2.19
CA GLN A 230 17.96 16.13 -3.47
C GLN A 230 16.53 16.66 -3.55
N ILE A 231 15.54 15.88 -3.13
CA ILE A 231 14.13 16.28 -3.07
C ILE A 231 13.96 17.48 -2.14
N ASP A 232 14.57 17.45 -0.96
CA ASP A 232 14.46 18.55 0.01
C ASP A 232 15.15 19.83 -0.50
N ALA A 233 16.27 19.70 -1.20
CA ALA A 233 16.91 20.83 -1.87
C ALA A 233 16.02 21.41 -2.99
N ALA A 234 15.42 20.55 -3.82
CA ALA A 234 14.51 20.97 -4.89
C ALA A 234 13.24 21.62 -4.34
N LYS A 235 12.66 21.10 -3.24
CA LYS A 235 11.49 21.69 -2.58
C LYS A 235 11.78 23.11 -2.10
N LYS A 236 12.96 23.36 -1.50
CA LYS A 236 13.36 24.72 -1.10
C LYS A 236 13.46 25.67 -2.29
N VAL A 237 13.97 25.19 -3.42
CA VAL A 237 13.99 26.00 -4.66
C VAL A 237 12.56 26.31 -5.11
N VAL A 238 11.68 25.30 -5.18
CA VAL A 238 10.27 25.49 -5.56
C VAL A 238 9.56 26.46 -4.61
N GLU A 239 9.79 26.36 -3.30
CA GLU A 239 9.21 27.29 -2.32
C GLU A 239 9.67 28.73 -2.56
N ASN A 240 10.96 28.95 -2.86
CA ASN A 240 11.48 30.27 -3.18
C ASN A 240 10.91 30.81 -4.49
N GLU A 241 10.89 30.01 -5.55
CA GLU A 241 10.30 30.39 -6.85
C GLU A 241 8.80 30.68 -6.72
N ALA A 242 8.06 29.92 -5.89
CA ALA A 242 6.65 30.17 -5.63
C ALA A 242 6.42 31.50 -4.89
N ILE A 243 7.35 31.93 -4.04
CA ILE A 243 7.30 33.25 -3.40
C ILE A 243 7.56 34.35 -4.44
N GLU A 244 8.54 34.19 -5.32
CA GLU A 244 8.82 35.17 -6.38
C GLU A 244 7.66 35.25 -7.39
N LEU A 245 7.08 34.11 -7.79
CA LEU A 245 5.91 34.08 -8.65
C LEU A 245 4.74 34.87 -8.05
N LYS A 246 4.46 34.71 -6.75
CA LYS A 246 3.41 35.50 -6.08
C LYS A 246 3.68 37.01 -6.13
N LYS A 247 4.93 37.45 -6.06
CA LYS A 247 5.28 38.88 -6.20
C LYS A 247 5.03 39.37 -7.63
N ILE A 248 5.39 38.56 -8.62
CA ILE A 248 5.15 38.87 -10.04
C ILE A 248 3.65 38.95 -10.30
N ASP A 249 2.86 37.99 -9.81
CA ASP A 249 1.41 37.98 -9.96
C ASP A 249 0.78 39.24 -9.35
N GLN A 250 1.20 39.63 -8.15
CA GLN A 250 0.74 40.87 -7.50
C GLN A 250 1.11 42.12 -8.31
N ALA A 251 2.35 42.22 -8.76
CA ALA A 251 2.80 43.37 -9.56
C ALA A 251 2.07 43.45 -10.91
N ALA A 252 1.84 42.30 -11.56
CA ALA A 252 1.10 42.22 -12.81
C ALA A 252 -0.38 42.60 -12.61
N GLU A 253 -0.99 42.21 -11.48
CA GLU A 253 -2.36 42.61 -11.14
C GLU A 253 -2.46 44.13 -10.91
N GLU A 254 -1.50 44.72 -10.19
CA GLU A 254 -1.43 46.17 -9.98
C GLU A 254 -1.25 46.93 -11.32
N GLU A 255 -0.36 46.46 -12.19
CA GLU A 255 -0.14 47.04 -13.51
C GLU A 255 -1.38 46.89 -14.40
N PHE A 256 -2.03 45.72 -14.37
CA PHE A 256 -3.27 45.49 -15.10
C PHE A 256 -4.37 46.43 -14.64
N VAL A 257 -4.57 46.60 -13.33
CA VAL A 257 -5.59 47.52 -12.78
C VAL A 257 -5.29 48.96 -13.19
N LYS A 258 -4.01 49.37 -13.18
CA LYS A 258 -3.60 50.69 -13.65
C LYS A 258 -3.95 50.88 -15.13
N TRP A 259 -3.50 49.97 -16.00
CA TRP A 259 -3.87 49.98 -17.42
C TRP A 259 -5.39 49.96 -17.63
N PHE A 260 -6.11 49.15 -16.84
CA PHE A 260 -7.55 48.98 -16.94
C PHE A 260 -8.29 50.30 -16.66
N ASN A 261 -7.77 51.13 -15.76
CA ASN A 261 -8.32 52.43 -15.42
C ASN A 261 -7.87 53.55 -16.37
N GLU A 262 -6.65 53.45 -16.93
CA GLU A 262 -6.06 54.45 -17.84
C GLU A 262 -6.42 54.22 -19.32
N ARG A 263 -6.92 53.03 -19.68
CA ARG A 263 -7.23 52.72 -21.09
C ARG A 263 -8.33 53.65 -21.63
N SER A 264 -8.22 53.97 -22.90
CA SER A 264 -9.34 54.57 -23.62
C SER A 264 -10.51 53.58 -23.69
N ILE A 265 -11.71 54.04 -23.32
CA ILE A 265 -12.96 53.26 -23.40
C ILE A 265 -13.60 53.41 -24.79
N GLU A 266 -13.14 54.37 -25.59
CA GLU A 266 -13.55 54.51 -26.99
C GLU A 266 -12.92 53.39 -27.82
N VAL A 267 -13.61 52.25 -27.82
CA VAL A 267 -13.47 51.25 -28.86
C VAL A 267 -14.48 51.65 -29.94
N GLU A 268 -14.00 52.26 -31.02
CA GLU A 268 -14.76 52.29 -32.25
C GLU A 268 -14.82 50.84 -32.77
N LEU A 269 -15.86 50.12 -32.35
CA LEU A 269 -16.20 48.88 -33.01
C LEU A 269 -16.61 49.29 -34.43
N PRO A 270 -15.89 48.85 -35.48
CA PRO A 270 -16.40 49.05 -36.82
C PRO A 270 -17.79 48.43 -36.82
N GLY A 271 -18.80 49.24 -37.13
CA GLY A 271 -20.18 48.75 -37.24
C GLY A 271 -20.20 47.52 -38.13
N GLN A 272 -21.20 46.66 -37.97
CA GLN A 272 -21.28 45.36 -38.62
C GLN A 272 -20.67 45.38 -40.05
N ILE A 273 -19.48 44.78 -40.19
CA ILE A 273 -18.69 44.78 -41.45
C ILE A 273 -19.12 43.66 -42.40
N GLY A 274 -19.95 42.75 -41.91
CA GLY A 274 -20.61 41.75 -42.73
C GLY A 274 -21.77 41.04 -42.03
N TYR A 275 -22.76 40.64 -42.82
CA TYR A 275 -23.88 39.82 -42.42
C TYR A 275 -23.93 38.60 -43.34
N TYR A 276 -23.53 37.44 -42.83
CA TYR A 276 -23.54 36.19 -43.60
C TYR A 276 -24.63 35.28 -43.04
N PRO A 277 -25.82 35.23 -43.65
CA PRO A 277 -26.86 34.31 -43.21
C PRO A 277 -26.46 32.87 -43.56
N PHE A 278 -26.48 31.96 -42.59
CA PHE A 278 -26.17 30.54 -42.84
C PHE A 278 -27.26 29.80 -43.64
N ASP A 279 -28.41 30.46 -43.83
CA ASP A 279 -29.58 29.90 -44.51
C ASP A 279 -29.68 30.31 -45.99
N GLU A 280 -28.83 31.24 -46.45
CA GLU A 280 -28.75 31.61 -47.87
C GLU A 280 -27.38 31.25 -48.45
N TYR A 281 -27.37 30.32 -49.41
CA TYR A 281 -26.16 29.91 -50.12
C TYR A 281 -26.33 30.21 -51.61
N LYS A 282 -25.49 31.09 -52.17
CA LYS A 282 -25.52 31.47 -53.59
C LYS A 282 -24.16 31.24 -54.22
N ASP A 283 -24.14 30.58 -55.37
CA ASP A 283 -22.92 30.31 -56.17
C ASP A 283 -21.73 29.72 -55.38
N GLY A 284 -22.01 28.86 -54.40
CA GLY A 284 -20.98 28.19 -53.60
C GLY A 284 -20.41 29.03 -52.45
N LYS A 285 -20.99 30.18 -52.12
CA LYS A 285 -20.56 31.07 -51.03
C LYS A 285 -21.75 31.57 -50.21
N LEU A 286 -21.49 31.92 -48.94
CA LEU A 286 -22.42 32.69 -48.13
C LEU A 286 -22.33 34.15 -48.56
N PRO A 287 -23.42 34.77 -49.03
CA PRO A 287 -23.39 36.17 -49.44
C PRO A 287 -23.27 37.08 -48.21
N ASN A 288 -22.39 38.08 -48.28
CA ASN A 288 -22.41 39.18 -47.32
C ASN A 288 -23.60 40.08 -47.67
N LEU A 289 -24.60 40.14 -46.81
CA LEU A 289 -25.83 40.91 -46.99
C LEU A 289 -25.74 42.37 -46.50
N LEU A 290 -24.59 42.79 -45.96
CA LEU A 290 -24.32 44.20 -45.65
C LEU A 290 -23.78 44.92 -46.89
N SER A 291 -24.37 46.08 -47.24
CA SER A 291 -24.02 46.82 -48.46
C SER A 291 -22.55 47.24 -48.49
N GLU A 292 -21.94 47.21 -49.69
CA GLU A 292 -20.52 47.54 -49.97
C GLU A 292 -20.08 48.97 -49.57
N SER A 293 -20.91 49.76 -48.91
CA SER A 293 -20.69 51.19 -48.62
C SER A 293 -19.91 51.50 -47.33
N ASN A 294 -19.55 50.51 -46.53
CA ASN A 294 -18.74 50.70 -45.31
C ASN A 294 -17.34 50.05 -45.41
N MET A 295 -16.75 50.01 -46.61
CA MET A 295 -15.30 49.86 -46.72
C MET A 295 -14.65 51.17 -46.27
N ALA A 296 -14.04 51.15 -45.09
CA ALA A 296 -13.17 52.22 -44.62
C ALA A 296 -12.09 52.51 -45.67
N SER A 297 -11.89 53.80 -45.99
CA SER A 297 -10.70 54.29 -46.71
C SER A 297 -9.47 54.22 -45.82
#